data_AF-A0A381NVX5-F1
#
_entry.id   AF-A0A381NVX5-F1
#
_cell.length_a   1.000
_cell.length_b   1.000
_cell.length_c   1.000
_cell.angle_alpha   90.00
_cell.angle_beta   90.00
_cell.angle_gamma   90.00
#
_symmetry.space_group_name_H-M   'P 1'
#
loop_
_entity.id
_entity.type
_entity.pdbx_description
1 polymer ?
#
loop_
_entity_poly.entity_id
_entity_poly.type
_entity_poly.pdbx_seq_one_letter_code
_entity_poly.pdbx_strand_id
1 'polypeptide(L)'
;GLMEDSLRYVSLMARIPAGFSDVNSPYLELTSSFSDIALKLDASRKALIDLRTAREDLISHVATMDGVKKNAVKYDRFKQLQKDFAEANKTGVKRLKELDDAIEAYRQVILDNFLNTPEYWALLYEVEFKSSRKGDVLAENYGFLLDMNRFTAEKYHGHLVSDFQLKLVKKGKVNPAFEFTFSGEYNFPIEGFKIVSSAGTVLMECVRDSIPSKSEDFKDEGLVSFEWNVSVPVPTLAQIVDDPNHSFRIQFVTIGNRVNLTGYTTKMYREYRIPQVRLDNWIEMAELTEPVS
;
A
#
# COMPACT_ATOMS: atom_id res chain seq x y z
N GLY A 1 -29.36 -22.82 15.36
CA GLY A 1 -29.78 -23.39 16.67
C GLY A 1 -28.67 -23.19 17.68
N LEU A 2 -28.96 -23.03 18.98
CA LEU A 2 -28.06 -22.61 20.09
C LEU A 2 -26.57 -23.05 20.03
N MET A 3 -26.26 -24.18 19.39
CA MET A 3 -24.90 -24.66 19.13
C MET A 3 -24.10 -23.80 18.12
N GLU A 4 -24.73 -23.31 17.04
CA GLU A 4 -24.11 -22.39 16.06
C GLU A 4 -23.83 -21.01 16.68
N ASP A 5 -24.71 -20.53 17.56
CA ASP A 5 -24.50 -19.28 18.29
C ASP A 5 -23.42 -19.41 19.37
N SER A 6 -23.21 -20.62 19.92
CA SER A 6 -22.11 -20.89 20.85
C SER A 6 -20.74 -20.90 20.17
N LEU A 7 -20.62 -21.46 18.96
CA LEU A 7 -19.39 -21.42 18.16
C LEU A 7 -19.05 -19.98 17.73
N ARG A 8 -20.06 -19.17 17.38
CA ARG A 8 -19.93 -17.73 17.11
C ARG A 8 -19.42 -16.93 18.31
N TYR A 9 -19.81 -17.31 19.53
CA TYR A 9 -19.37 -16.64 20.76
C TYR A 9 -17.97 -17.09 21.21
N VAL A 10 -17.60 -18.35 20.99
CA VAL A 10 -16.28 -18.89 21.33
C VAL A 10 -15.19 -18.28 20.44
N SER A 11 -15.48 -18.01 19.15
CA SER A 11 -14.53 -17.31 18.27
C SER A 11 -14.28 -15.85 18.66
N LEU A 12 -15.20 -15.23 19.43
CA LEU A 12 -15.08 -13.86 19.93
C LEU A 12 -14.31 -13.77 21.26
N MET A 13 -14.15 -14.87 22.01
CA MET A 13 -13.68 -14.87 23.41
C MET A 13 -12.42 -15.71 23.67
N ALA A 14 -11.90 -16.46 22.70
CA ALA A 14 -10.74 -17.33 22.91
C ALA A 14 -9.42 -16.53 22.95
N ARG A 15 -8.92 -16.25 24.16
CA ARG A 15 -7.55 -15.74 24.39
C ARG A 15 -6.49 -16.84 24.21
N ILE A 16 -5.62 -16.62 23.21
CA ILE A 16 -4.14 -16.80 23.11
C ILE A 16 -3.50 -18.14 23.53
N PRO A 17 -2.64 -18.69 22.64
CA PRO A 17 -1.29 -19.14 22.97
C PRO A 17 -0.22 -18.25 22.30
N ALA A 18 0.95 -18.14 22.94
CA ALA A 18 2.03 -17.23 22.56
C ALA A 18 2.59 -17.50 21.14
N GLY A 19 2.51 -16.49 20.27
CA GLY A 19 3.06 -16.48 18.92
C GLY A 19 3.54 -15.06 18.55
N PHE A 20 4.62 -15.02 17.77
CA PHE A 20 5.62 -13.95 17.61
C PHE A 20 5.17 -12.48 17.81
N SER A 21 5.91 -11.75 18.64
CA SER A 21 5.91 -10.29 18.72
C SER A 21 6.46 -9.68 17.42
N ASP A 22 6.02 -8.46 17.08
CA ASP A 22 6.48 -7.65 15.93
C ASP A 22 8.00 -7.64 15.69
N VAL A 23 8.80 -7.90 16.73
CA VAL A 23 10.26 -7.99 16.71
C VAL A 23 10.81 -9.22 15.96
N ASN A 24 10.01 -10.26 15.71
CA ASN A 24 10.45 -11.55 15.15
C ASN A 24 9.61 -12.01 13.94
N SER A 25 9.23 -11.06 13.08
CA SER A 25 8.52 -11.37 11.84
C SER A 25 9.54 -11.77 10.76
N PRO A 26 9.48 -12.96 10.14
CA PRO A 26 10.32 -13.31 8.98
C PRO A 26 10.17 -12.32 7.81
N TYR A 27 9.09 -11.53 7.83
CA TYR A 27 8.72 -10.54 6.83
C TYR A 27 9.49 -9.21 6.94
N LEU A 28 10.06 -8.89 8.11
CA LEU A 28 10.84 -7.67 8.32
C LEU A 28 12.22 -7.76 7.63
N GLU A 29 12.80 -8.95 7.58
CA GLU A 29 14.03 -9.23 6.81
C GLU A 29 13.77 -9.16 5.29
N LEU A 30 12.62 -9.66 4.82
CA LEU A 30 12.25 -9.60 3.39
C LEU A 30 11.99 -8.14 2.95
N THR A 31 11.24 -7.38 3.76
CA THR A 31 10.91 -5.98 3.47
C THR A 31 12.15 -5.09 3.49
N SER A 32 12.98 -5.21 4.53
CA SER A 32 14.23 -4.44 4.61
C SER A 32 15.18 -4.80 3.47
N SER A 33 15.29 -6.08 3.08
CA SER A 33 16.06 -6.50 1.92
C SER A 33 15.54 -5.90 0.61
N PHE A 34 14.22 -5.82 0.42
CA PHE A 34 13.61 -5.23 -0.79
C PHE A 34 13.90 -3.73 -0.88
N SER A 35 13.63 -2.98 0.19
CA SER A 35 13.90 -1.54 0.25
C SER A 35 15.38 -1.23 0.05
N ASP A 36 16.27 -2.01 0.68
CA ASP A 36 17.71 -1.86 0.52
C ASP A 36 18.19 -2.14 -0.91
N ILE A 37 17.65 -3.18 -1.55
CA ILE A 37 18.01 -3.53 -2.94
C ILE A 37 17.50 -2.45 -3.90
N ALA A 38 16.27 -1.98 -3.73
CA ALA A 38 15.69 -0.91 -4.55
C ALA A 38 16.51 0.40 -4.43
N LEU A 39 16.86 0.82 -3.20
CA LEU A 39 17.70 1.99 -2.96
C LEU A 39 19.09 1.84 -3.60
N LYS A 40 19.72 0.67 -3.47
CA LYS A 40 21.02 0.38 -4.09
C LYS A 40 20.94 0.39 -5.62
N LEU A 41 19.83 -0.08 -6.19
CA LEU A 41 19.60 -0.07 -7.63
C LEU A 41 19.46 1.36 -8.17
N ASP A 42 18.66 2.19 -7.53
CA ASP A 42 18.48 3.59 -7.94
C ASP A 42 19.78 4.40 -7.80
N ALA A 43 20.52 4.20 -6.71
CA ALA A 43 21.85 4.77 -6.55
C ALA A 43 22.81 4.32 -7.66
N SER A 44 22.78 3.03 -8.04
CA SER A 44 23.62 2.47 -9.10
C SER A 44 23.24 3.02 -10.49
N ARG A 45 21.94 3.23 -10.76
CA ARG A 45 21.44 3.86 -11.99
C ARG A 45 21.92 5.31 -12.08
N LYS A 46 21.80 6.07 -10.99
CA LYS A 46 22.27 7.46 -10.92
C LYS A 46 23.77 7.56 -11.17
N ALA A 47 24.57 6.73 -10.50
CA ALA A 47 26.03 6.68 -10.71
C ALA A 47 26.40 6.35 -12.17
N LEU A 48 25.64 5.47 -12.83
CA LEU A 48 25.89 5.11 -14.22
C LEU A 48 25.52 6.24 -15.19
N ILE A 49 24.49 7.03 -14.88
CA ILE A 49 24.15 8.25 -15.62
C ILE A 49 25.27 9.29 -15.45
N ASP A 50 25.68 9.58 -14.22
CA ASP A 50 26.73 10.56 -13.93
C ASP A 50 28.06 10.22 -14.61
N LEU A 51 28.42 8.92 -14.64
CA LEU A 51 29.60 8.42 -15.36
C LEU A 51 29.49 8.66 -16.87
N ARG A 52 28.31 8.49 -17.48
CA ARG A 52 28.10 8.76 -18.91
C ARG A 52 28.27 10.24 -19.22
N THR A 53 27.70 11.11 -18.39
CA THR A 53 27.84 12.56 -18.52
C THR A 53 29.30 12.99 -18.40
N ALA A 54 30.01 12.51 -17.37
CA ALA A 54 31.43 12.81 -17.19
C ALA A 54 32.30 12.35 -18.38
N ARG A 55 31.93 11.23 -19.03
CA ARG A 55 32.59 10.75 -20.25
C ARG A 55 32.33 11.68 -21.44
N GLU A 56 31.10 12.13 -21.63
CA GLU A 56 30.75 13.10 -22.68
C GLU A 56 31.51 14.42 -22.50
N ASP A 57 31.58 14.91 -21.27
CA ASP A 57 32.33 16.12 -20.92
C ASP A 57 33.84 15.94 -21.17
N LEU A 58 34.41 14.80 -20.77
CA LEU A 58 35.82 14.47 -21.02
C LEU A 58 36.12 14.39 -22.52
N ILE A 59 35.25 13.76 -23.31
CA ILE A 59 35.42 13.66 -24.76
C ILE A 59 35.34 15.04 -25.41
N SER A 60 34.35 15.84 -25.03
CA SER A 60 34.19 17.21 -25.51
C SER A 60 35.42 18.06 -25.17
N HIS A 61 35.90 17.99 -23.94
CA HIS A 61 37.07 18.73 -23.49
C HIS A 61 38.34 18.31 -24.25
N VAL A 62 38.65 17.02 -24.33
CA VAL A 62 39.83 16.52 -25.07
C VAL A 62 39.75 16.83 -26.56
N ALA A 63 38.55 16.86 -27.15
CA ALA A 63 38.34 17.27 -28.54
C ALA A 63 38.70 18.74 -28.79
N THR A 64 38.80 19.59 -27.77
CA THR A 64 39.26 20.99 -27.90
C THR A 64 40.76 21.17 -27.68
N MET A 65 41.50 20.14 -27.25
CA MET A 65 42.92 20.23 -26.92
C MET A 65 43.84 19.89 -28.11
N ASP A 66 44.40 20.92 -28.75
CA ASP A 66 45.33 20.77 -29.88
C ASP A 66 46.62 19.97 -29.55
N GLY A 67 47.10 20.05 -28.31
CA GLY A 67 48.32 19.36 -27.87
C GLY A 67 48.17 17.84 -27.75
N VAL A 68 46.94 17.34 -27.57
CA VAL A 68 46.64 15.90 -27.53
C VAL A 68 46.47 15.37 -28.95
N LYS A 69 45.81 16.11 -29.84
CA LYS A 69 45.62 15.73 -31.25
C LYS A 69 46.93 15.64 -32.04
N LYS A 70 47.92 16.47 -31.70
CA LYS A 70 49.22 16.52 -32.39
C LYS A 70 50.25 15.52 -31.81
N ASN A 71 49.93 14.82 -30.72
CA ASN A 71 50.82 13.84 -30.09
C ASN A 71 50.19 12.44 -30.14
N ALA A 72 50.70 11.60 -31.04
CA ALA A 72 50.16 10.26 -31.31
C ALA A 72 50.06 9.38 -30.04
N VAL A 73 51.08 9.41 -29.17
CA VAL A 73 51.11 8.59 -27.94
C VAL A 73 50.01 9.02 -26.96
N LYS A 74 49.78 10.33 -26.80
CA LYS A 74 48.70 10.85 -25.94
C LYS A 74 47.32 10.54 -26.52
N TYR A 75 47.18 10.62 -27.83
CA TYR A 75 45.93 10.33 -28.53
C TYR A 75 45.57 8.83 -28.48
N ASP A 76 46.55 7.94 -28.65
CA ASP A 76 46.34 6.49 -28.52
C ASP A 76 45.97 6.09 -27.10
N ARG A 77 46.59 6.70 -26.08
CA ARG A 77 46.22 6.48 -24.67
C ARG A 77 44.80 6.95 -24.36
N PHE A 78 44.36 8.05 -24.97
CA PHE A 78 42.97 8.52 -24.87
C PHE A 78 41.98 7.58 -25.57
N LYS A 79 42.31 7.04 -26.75
CA LYS A 79 41.50 6.00 -27.42
C LYS A 79 41.37 4.73 -26.56
N GLN A 80 42.46 4.32 -25.92
CA GLN A 80 42.44 3.18 -25.01
C GLN A 80 41.50 3.44 -23.82
N LEU A 81 41.60 4.62 -23.19
CA LEU A 81 40.67 5.06 -22.13
C LEU A 81 39.20 5.07 -22.60
N GLN A 82 38.92 5.52 -23.82
CA GLN A 82 37.56 5.45 -24.38
C GLN A 82 37.06 4.00 -24.52
N LYS A 83 37.94 3.09 -24.95
CA LYS A 83 37.63 1.67 -25.11
C LYS A 83 37.39 1.00 -23.76
N ASP A 84 38.28 1.22 -22.79
CA ASP A 84 38.18 0.70 -21.43
C ASP A 84 36.88 1.20 -20.75
N PHE A 85 36.53 2.47 -20.94
CA PHE A 85 35.28 3.03 -20.44
C PHE A 85 34.04 2.39 -21.10
N ALA A 86 34.07 2.19 -22.41
CA ALA A 86 32.96 1.54 -23.12
C ALA A 86 32.72 0.11 -22.61
N GLU A 87 33.80 -0.62 -22.31
CA GLU A 87 33.75 -1.97 -21.74
C GLU A 87 33.23 -1.97 -20.29
N ALA A 88 33.67 -1.02 -19.46
CA ALA A 88 33.16 -0.83 -18.10
C ALA A 88 31.66 -0.47 -18.10
N ASN A 89 31.21 0.45 -18.96
CA ASN A 89 29.80 0.80 -19.11
C ASN A 89 28.96 -0.39 -19.58
N LYS A 90 29.46 -1.20 -20.51
CA LYS A 90 28.77 -2.43 -20.96
C LYS A 90 28.60 -3.42 -19.79
N THR A 91 29.64 -3.60 -18.98
CA THR A 91 29.61 -4.46 -17.79
C THR A 91 28.63 -3.92 -16.75
N GLY A 92 28.65 -2.61 -16.48
CA GLY A 92 27.71 -1.96 -15.56
C GLY A 92 26.25 -2.09 -16.00
N VAL A 93 25.95 -1.86 -17.29
CA VAL A 93 24.61 -2.06 -17.85
C VAL A 93 24.16 -3.51 -17.73
N LYS A 94 25.04 -4.48 -18.01
CA LYS A 94 24.74 -5.90 -17.84
C LYS A 94 24.40 -6.21 -16.38
N ARG A 95 25.18 -5.68 -15.43
CA ARG A 95 24.97 -5.91 -14.00
C ARG A 95 23.66 -5.30 -13.48
N LEU A 96 23.29 -4.11 -13.97
CA LEU A 96 21.98 -3.52 -13.68
C LEU A 96 20.85 -4.41 -14.16
N LYS A 97 20.95 -4.94 -15.38
CA LYS A 97 19.95 -5.88 -15.91
C LYS A 97 19.85 -7.16 -15.07
N GLU A 98 20.98 -7.75 -14.65
CA GLU A 98 20.98 -8.93 -13.76
C GLU A 98 20.28 -8.64 -12.41
N LEU A 99 20.39 -7.41 -11.89
CA LEU A 99 19.70 -7.00 -10.66
C LEU A 99 18.20 -6.77 -10.91
N ASP A 100 17.83 -6.14 -12.02
CA ASP A 100 16.43 -5.98 -12.43
C ASP A 100 15.74 -7.35 -12.57
N ASP A 101 16.38 -8.29 -13.28
CA ASP A 101 15.88 -9.65 -13.47
C ASP A 101 15.72 -10.39 -12.12
N ALA A 102 16.64 -10.18 -11.17
CA ALA A 102 16.57 -10.78 -9.84
C ALA A 102 15.45 -10.19 -8.98
N ILE A 103 15.21 -8.88 -9.05
CA ILE A 103 14.08 -8.23 -8.37
C ILE A 103 12.76 -8.80 -8.89
N GLU A 104 12.65 -8.97 -10.21
CA GLU A 104 11.42 -9.47 -10.81
C GLU A 104 11.16 -10.94 -10.47
N ALA A 105 12.20 -11.78 -10.51
CA ALA A 105 12.10 -13.16 -10.05
C ALA A 105 11.69 -13.25 -8.57
N TYR A 106 12.20 -12.35 -7.73
CA TYR A 106 11.86 -12.31 -6.31
C TYR A 106 10.42 -11.83 -6.07
N ARG A 107 9.93 -10.85 -6.82
CA ARG A 107 8.51 -10.45 -6.81
C ARG A 107 7.61 -11.61 -7.20
N GLN A 108 7.99 -12.37 -8.23
CA GLN A 108 7.23 -13.54 -8.65
C GLN A 108 7.19 -14.61 -7.55
N VAL A 109 8.28 -14.82 -6.81
CA VAL A 109 8.28 -15.72 -5.64
C VAL A 109 7.28 -15.26 -4.57
N ILE A 110 7.16 -13.94 -4.32
CA ILE A 110 6.15 -13.38 -3.40
C ILE A 110 4.73 -13.65 -3.95
N LEU A 111 4.50 -13.37 -5.23
CA LEU A 111 3.20 -13.59 -5.89
C LEU A 111 2.78 -15.07 -5.88
N ASP A 112 3.72 -15.99 -6.06
CA ASP A 112 3.44 -17.42 -6.16
C ASP A 112 3.29 -18.10 -4.79
N ASN A 113 4.04 -17.66 -3.78
CA ASN A 113 4.20 -18.42 -2.53
C ASN A 113 3.66 -17.71 -1.28
N PHE A 114 3.42 -16.40 -1.34
CA PHE A 114 3.00 -15.60 -0.19
C PHE A 114 1.63 -14.96 -0.42
N LEU A 115 0.69 -15.75 -0.94
CA LEU A 115 -0.68 -15.31 -1.21
C LEU A 115 -1.34 -14.72 0.04
N ASN A 116 -2.14 -13.66 -0.15
CA ASN A 116 -2.88 -12.99 0.90
C ASN A 116 -2.04 -12.37 2.04
N THR A 117 -0.76 -12.11 1.79
CA THR A 117 0.12 -11.36 2.69
C THR A 117 0.10 -9.86 2.38
N PRO A 118 0.49 -9.00 3.34
CA PRO A 118 0.68 -7.58 3.08
C PRO A 118 1.63 -7.31 1.90
N GLU A 119 2.69 -8.10 1.75
CA GLU A 119 3.69 -7.98 0.70
C GLU A 119 3.11 -8.33 -0.68
N TYR A 120 2.35 -9.43 -0.77
CA TYR A 120 1.63 -9.81 -1.98
C TYR A 120 0.69 -8.71 -2.46
N TRP A 121 -0.11 -8.16 -1.54
CA TRP A 121 -1.05 -7.11 -1.87
C TRP A 121 -0.38 -5.77 -2.13
N ALA A 122 0.77 -5.48 -1.51
CA ALA A 122 1.58 -4.32 -1.84
C ALA A 122 2.14 -4.39 -3.27
N LEU A 123 2.44 -5.58 -3.79
CA LEU A 123 2.86 -5.76 -5.19
C LEU A 123 1.70 -5.62 -6.18
N LEU A 124 0.48 -6.00 -5.80
CA LEU A 124 -0.73 -5.81 -6.62
C LEU A 124 -1.37 -4.43 -6.46
N TYR A 125 -0.94 -3.68 -5.45
CA TYR A 125 -1.44 -2.34 -5.17
C TYR A 125 -0.87 -1.35 -6.18
N GLU A 126 -1.74 -0.83 -7.04
CA GLU A 126 -1.41 0.20 -8.00
C GLU A 126 -2.41 1.36 -7.91
N VAL A 127 -1.93 2.57 -8.19
CA VAL A 127 -2.75 3.78 -8.28
C VAL A 127 -2.92 4.12 -9.76
N GLU A 128 -4.16 4.03 -10.25
CA GLU A 128 -4.48 4.31 -11.66
C GLU A 128 -4.87 5.76 -11.89
N PHE A 129 -4.32 6.31 -12.97
CA PHE A 129 -4.78 7.58 -13.53
C PHE A 129 -5.83 7.34 -14.62
N LYS A 130 -7.07 7.75 -14.35
CA LYS A 130 -8.17 7.68 -15.31
C LYS A 130 -8.44 9.08 -15.84
N SER A 131 -8.05 9.34 -17.08
CA SER A 131 -8.44 10.58 -17.76
C SER A 131 -9.91 10.48 -18.18
N SER A 132 -10.74 11.42 -17.71
CA SER A 132 -12.14 11.51 -18.10
C SER A 132 -12.44 12.88 -18.69
N ARG A 133 -13.49 12.98 -19.53
CA ARG A 133 -13.96 14.28 -20.08
C ARG A 133 -14.35 15.30 -18.98
N LYS A 134 -14.51 14.87 -17.72
CA LYS A 134 -14.88 15.70 -16.56
C LYS A 134 -13.67 16.06 -15.65
N GLY A 135 -12.46 15.69 -16.05
CA GLY A 135 -11.23 15.92 -15.29
C GLY A 135 -10.46 14.64 -15.00
N ASP A 136 -9.25 14.82 -14.51
CA ASP A 136 -8.35 13.76 -14.08
C ASP A 136 -8.89 13.10 -12.80
N VAL A 137 -9.01 11.78 -12.81
CA VAL A 137 -9.39 10.97 -11.64
C VAL A 137 -8.21 10.07 -11.30
N LEU A 138 -7.84 10.08 -10.02
CA LEU A 138 -6.73 9.30 -9.49
C LEU A 138 -7.32 8.37 -8.43
N ALA A 139 -7.22 7.06 -8.63
CA ALA A 139 -7.90 6.08 -7.79
C ALA A 139 -7.02 4.87 -7.53
N GLU A 140 -7.09 4.34 -6.32
CA GLU A 140 -6.51 3.04 -6.02
C GLU A 140 -7.22 1.93 -6.80
N ASN A 141 -6.44 1.00 -7.35
CA ASN A 141 -6.97 -0.20 -8.00
C ASN A 141 -7.53 -1.20 -6.99
N TYR A 142 -6.88 -1.30 -5.84
CA TYR A 142 -7.23 -2.24 -4.78
C TYR A 142 -7.01 -1.62 -3.41
N GLY A 143 -8.01 -1.73 -2.51
CA GLY A 143 -8.04 -1.01 -1.23
C GLY A 143 -7.82 -1.92 -0.01
N PHE A 144 -6.80 -2.77 0.00
CA PHE A 144 -6.66 -3.82 1.01
C PHE A 144 -6.58 -3.31 2.45
N LEU A 145 -7.20 -4.05 3.37
CA LEU A 145 -7.17 -3.80 4.82
C LEU A 145 -6.53 -4.99 5.53
N LEU A 146 -5.74 -4.73 6.57
CA LEU A 146 -5.21 -5.80 7.43
C LEU A 146 -6.29 -6.22 8.42
N ASP A 147 -6.65 -7.51 8.46
CA ASP A 147 -7.61 -8.04 9.44
C ASP A 147 -6.92 -8.24 10.79
N MET A 148 -7.26 -7.39 11.77
CA MET A 148 -6.70 -7.47 13.13
C MET A 148 -7.45 -8.48 14.01
N ASN A 149 -8.53 -9.09 13.50
CA ASN A 149 -9.40 -10.01 14.26
C ASN A 149 -9.03 -11.47 14.05
N ARG A 150 -8.37 -11.80 12.92
CA ARG A 150 -8.00 -13.18 12.58
C ARG A 150 -6.53 -13.41 12.94
N PHE A 151 -6.27 -14.34 13.86
CA PHE A 151 -4.94 -14.91 14.04
C PHE A 151 -4.92 -16.37 13.59
N THR A 152 -3.82 -16.70 12.90
CA THR A 152 -3.43 -17.99 12.30
C THR A 152 -4.12 -18.34 10.97
N ALA A 153 -3.39 -18.13 9.88
CA ALA A 153 -3.44 -19.05 8.76
C ALA A 153 -2.23 -20.01 8.87
N GLU A 154 -2.18 -21.03 8.02
CA GLU A 154 -1.11 -22.04 8.00
C GLU A 154 0.28 -21.39 7.93
N LYS A 155 1.35 -22.12 8.33
CA LYS A 155 2.74 -21.63 8.14
C LYS A 155 2.86 -21.07 6.72
N TYR A 156 3.37 -19.85 6.56
CA TYR A 156 3.53 -19.07 5.31
C TYR A 156 2.33 -18.27 4.81
N HIS A 157 1.13 -18.45 5.38
CA HIS A 157 0.02 -17.55 5.15
C HIS A 157 0.09 -16.44 6.21
N GLY A 158 0.62 -15.28 5.82
CA GLY A 158 0.76 -14.11 6.69
C GLY A 158 -0.60 -13.55 7.13
N HIS A 159 -0.56 -12.45 7.90
CA HIS A 159 -1.76 -11.75 8.40
C HIS A 159 -2.78 -11.59 7.28
N LEU A 160 -3.98 -12.16 7.48
CA LEU A 160 -5.02 -12.21 6.46
C LEU A 160 -5.44 -10.78 6.10
N VAL A 161 -5.30 -10.44 4.81
CA VAL A 161 -6.02 -9.30 4.27
C VAL A 161 -7.51 -9.57 4.35
N SER A 162 -8.23 -8.52 4.72
CA SER A 162 -9.67 -8.47 4.86
C SER A 162 -10.38 -8.81 3.54
N ASP A 163 -11.54 -9.45 3.65
CA ASP A 163 -12.50 -9.58 2.54
C ASP A 163 -13.12 -8.22 2.14
N PHE A 164 -12.83 -7.17 2.92
CA PHE A 164 -13.27 -5.79 2.70
C PHE A 164 -12.14 -4.92 2.15
N GLN A 165 -12.51 -3.98 1.29
CA GLN A 165 -11.63 -2.99 0.71
C GLN A 165 -12.10 -1.58 1.05
N LEU A 166 -11.16 -0.67 1.24
CA LEU A 166 -11.38 0.76 1.36
C LEU A 166 -10.46 1.44 0.36
N LYS A 167 -10.96 1.98 -0.75
CA LYS A 167 -10.16 2.68 -1.77
C LYS A 167 -10.31 4.20 -1.64
N LEU A 168 -9.24 4.97 -1.82
CA LEU A 168 -9.23 6.42 -1.93
C LEU A 168 -9.32 6.82 -3.41
N VAL A 169 -10.21 7.76 -3.69
CA VAL A 169 -10.42 8.34 -5.01
C VAL A 169 -10.27 9.86 -4.91
N LYS A 170 -9.33 10.42 -5.67
CA LYS A 170 -9.17 11.85 -5.91
C LYS A 170 -9.88 12.24 -7.20
N LYS A 171 -10.82 13.18 -7.12
CA LYS A 171 -11.54 13.72 -8.26
C LYS A 171 -11.17 15.18 -8.48
N GLY A 172 -10.72 15.48 -9.70
CA GLY A 172 -10.42 16.84 -10.11
C GLY A 172 -9.00 17.28 -9.73
N LYS A 173 -8.45 18.18 -10.55
CA LYS A 173 -7.07 18.69 -10.41
C LYS A 173 -7.00 20.02 -9.66
N VAL A 174 -7.99 20.88 -9.87
CA VAL A 174 -8.10 22.20 -9.22
C VAL A 174 -9.21 22.09 -8.18
N ASN A 175 -8.86 22.17 -6.89
CA ASN A 175 -9.72 21.85 -5.74
C ASN A 175 -10.15 20.36 -5.72
N PRO A 176 -9.21 19.44 -5.44
CA PRO A 176 -9.53 18.02 -5.42
C PRO A 176 -10.58 17.69 -4.36
N ALA A 177 -11.54 16.85 -4.74
CA ALA A 177 -12.46 16.21 -3.82
C ALA A 177 -12.03 14.75 -3.60
N PHE A 178 -12.12 14.29 -2.36
CA PHE A 178 -11.72 12.95 -1.96
C PHE A 178 -12.94 12.13 -1.55
N GLU A 179 -12.95 10.87 -1.97
CA GLU A 179 -13.97 9.89 -1.60
C GLU A 179 -13.31 8.57 -1.22
N PHE A 180 -13.85 7.91 -0.20
CA PHE A 180 -13.60 6.52 0.05
C PHE A 180 -14.65 5.66 -0.67
N THR A 181 -14.19 4.70 -1.46
CA THR A 181 -14.99 3.59 -1.95
C THR A 181 -14.77 2.40 -1.02
N PHE A 182 -15.69 2.17 -0.10
CA PHE A 182 -15.68 1.04 0.83
C PHE A 182 -16.53 -0.10 0.28
N SER A 183 -15.95 -1.27 0.06
CA SER A 183 -16.62 -2.40 -0.58
C SER A 183 -16.23 -3.73 0.04
N GLY A 184 -17.01 -4.76 -0.25
CA GLY A 184 -16.70 -6.12 0.15
C GLY A 184 -17.90 -7.04 -0.02
N GLU A 185 -17.70 -8.29 0.38
CA GLU A 185 -18.71 -9.33 0.29
C GLU A 185 -18.82 -10.04 1.66
N TYR A 186 -20.04 -10.10 2.21
CA TYR A 186 -20.26 -10.69 3.52
C TYR A 186 -21.64 -11.31 3.67
N ASN A 187 -21.77 -12.31 4.54
CA ASN A 187 -23.01 -13.07 4.75
C ASN A 187 -24.16 -12.25 5.36
N PHE A 188 -23.90 -11.00 5.75
CA PHE A 188 -24.89 -10.11 6.35
C PHE A 188 -24.61 -8.66 5.93
N PRO A 189 -25.64 -7.80 5.84
CA PRO A 189 -25.43 -6.37 5.66
C PRO A 189 -24.64 -5.80 6.84
N ILE A 190 -23.56 -5.09 6.54
CA ILE A 190 -22.81 -4.31 7.52
C ILE A 190 -23.58 -3.01 7.87
N GLU A 191 -23.45 -2.50 9.09
CA GLU A 191 -24.21 -1.32 9.55
C GLU A 191 -23.46 0.00 9.32
N GLY A 192 -22.16 -0.05 9.07
CA GLY A 192 -21.32 1.13 8.94
C GLY A 192 -19.84 0.83 9.16
N PHE A 193 -19.02 1.87 9.13
CA PHE A 193 -17.63 1.81 9.58
C PHE A 193 -17.25 3.08 10.34
N LYS A 194 -16.18 3.01 11.12
CA LYS A 194 -15.55 4.18 11.73
C LYS A 194 -14.04 4.06 11.72
N ILE A 195 -13.36 5.19 11.62
CA ILE A 195 -11.90 5.29 11.75
C ILE A 195 -11.64 6.01 13.07
N VAL A 196 -10.87 5.35 13.93
CA VAL A 196 -10.57 5.84 15.27
C VAL A 196 -9.07 5.99 15.39
N SER A 197 -8.62 7.12 15.93
CA SER A 197 -7.21 7.32 16.22
C SER A 197 -6.71 6.34 17.29
N SER A 198 -5.39 6.18 17.39
CA SER A 198 -4.71 5.46 18.45
C SER A 198 -5.04 6.02 19.84
N ALA A 199 -5.36 7.31 19.95
CA ALA A 199 -5.84 7.97 21.16
C ALA A 199 -7.33 7.74 21.46
N GLY A 200 -8.08 7.05 20.58
CA GLY A 200 -9.50 6.76 20.76
C GLY A 200 -10.45 7.83 20.21
N THR A 201 -9.94 8.85 19.52
CA THR A 201 -10.76 9.90 18.88
C THR A 201 -11.38 9.38 17.59
N VAL A 202 -12.68 9.56 17.41
CA VAL A 202 -13.33 9.22 16.13
C VAL A 202 -12.93 10.26 15.08
N LEU A 203 -12.15 9.83 14.10
CA LEU A 203 -11.72 10.65 12.96
C LEU A 203 -12.83 10.72 11.90
N MET A 204 -13.52 9.60 11.68
CA MET A 204 -14.61 9.47 10.72
C MET A 204 -15.58 8.38 11.18
N GLU A 205 -16.88 8.59 11.01
CA GLU A 205 -17.92 7.57 11.19
C GLU A 205 -18.89 7.64 10.02
N CYS A 206 -19.25 6.47 9.50
CA CYS A 206 -20.18 6.31 8.40
C CYS A 206 -21.22 5.25 8.77
N VAL A 207 -22.49 5.62 8.68
CA VAL A 207 -23.63 4.73 8.94
C VAL A 207 -24.27 4.38 7.61
N ARG A 208 -24.51 3.09 7.36
CA ARG A 208 -25.06 2.54 6.10
C ARG A 208 -26.25 3.32 5.54
N ASP A 209 -27.17 3.73 6.41
CA ASP A 209 -28.42 4.39 6.01
C ASP A 209 -28.22 5.86 5.64
N SER A 210 -27.09 6.46 6.00
CA SER A 210 -26.74 7.85 5.68
C SER A 210 -25.90 7.99 4.41
N ILE A 211 -25.57 6.89 3.74
CA ILE A 211 -24.70 6.89 2.55
C ILE A 211 -25.53 7.23 1.31
N PRO A 212 -25.25 8.35 0.63
CA PRO A 212 -26.04 8.80 -0.52
C PRO A 212 -25.75 7.98 -1.79
N SER A 213 -24.54 7.44 -1.92
CA SER A 213 -24.12 6.63 -3.08
C SER A 213 -23.68 5.26 -2.58
N LYS A 214 -24.58 4.28 -2.68
CA LYS A 214 -24.31 2.88 -2.36
C LYS A 214 -24.95 1.95 -3.38
N SER A 215 -24.27 0.85 -3.68
CA SER A 215 -24.82 -0.34 -4.32
C SER A 215 -24.73 -1.51 -3.36
N GLU A 216 -25.79 -2.32 -3.31
CA GLU A 216 -25.88 -3.53 -2.49
C GLU A 216 -26.62 -4.59 -3.30
N ASP A 217 -25.92 -5.65 -3.68
CA ASP A 217 -26.45 -6.77 -4.43
C ASP A 217 -26.55 -7.98 -3.51
N PHE A 218 -27.78 -8.47 -3.33
CA PHE A 218 -28.09 -9.66 -2.54
C PHE A 218 -28.01 -10.88 -3.46
N LYS A 219 -27.02 -11.74 -3.23
CA LYS A 219 -26.83 -13.01 -3.95
C LYS A 219 -27.57 -14.15 -3.25
N ASP A 220 -27.64 -15.28 -3.91
CA ASP A 220 -28.15 -16.53 -3.34
C ASP A 220 -27.35 -16.90 -2.06
N GLU A 221 -28.00 -17.58 -1.11
CA GLU A 221 -27.42 -17.97 0.20
C GLU A 221 -27.21 -16.83 1.21
N GLY A 222 -27.74 -15.62 0.95
CA GLY A 222 -27.71 -14.51 1.91
C GLY A 222 -26.42 -13.69 1.89
N LEU A 223 -25.56 -13.92 0.90
CA LEU A 223 -24.34 -13.18 0.67
C LEU A 223 -24.65 -11.78 0.10
N VAL A 224 -24.10 -10.74 0.71
CA VAL A 224 -24.30 -9.34 0.31
C VAL A 224 -22.99 -8.80 -0.22
N SER A 225 -22.97 -8.45 -1.50
CA SER A 225 -21.90 -7.68 -2.12
C SER A 225 -22.27 -6.20 -2.06
N PHE A 226 -21.39 -5.34 -1.55
CA PHE A 226 -21.68 -3.92 -1.43
C PHE A 226 -20.51 -3.05 -1.90
N GLU A 227 -20.85 -1.85 -2.36
CA GLU A 227 -19.90 -0.77 -2.61
C GLU A 227 -20.53 0.56 -2.19
N TRP A 228 -19.84 1.28 -1.31
CA TRP A 228 -20.28 2.53 -0.71
C TRP A 228 -19.28 3.64 -1.02
N ASN A 229 -19.75 4.74 -1.60
CA ASN A 229 -18.92 5.92 -1.86
C ASN A 229 -19.21 6.99 -0.80
N VAL A 230 -18.19 7.35 -0.04
CA VAL A 230 -18.28 8.26 1.11
C VAL A 230 -17.32 9.41 0.92
N SER A 231 -17.82 10.65 0.95
CA SER A 231 -16.95 11.83 0.84
C SER A 231 -16.07 11.98 2.07
N VAL A 232 -14.80 12.35 1.84
CA VAL A 232 -13.78 12.51 2.87
C VAL A 232 -13.23 13.94 2.77
N PRO A 233 -13.41 14.77 3.81
CA PRO A 233 -12.77 16.07 3.87
C PRO A 233 -11.24 15.94 3.96
N VAL A 234 -10.50 16.85 3.30
CA VAL A 234 -9.03 16.89 3.36
C VAL A 234 -8.49 16.92 4.80
N PRO A 235 -9.06 17.70 5.74
CA PRO A 235 -8.57 17.68 7.13
C PRO A 235 -8.73 16.32 7.82
N THR A 236 -9.82 15.60 7.52
CA THR A 236 -10.04 14.25 8.05
C THR A 236 -9.04 13.27 7.44
N LEU A 237 -8.80 13.35 6.13
CA LEU A 237 -7.80 12.52 5.46
C LEU A 237 -6.41 12.75 6.04
N ALA A 238 -6.01 14.00 6.28
CA ALA A 238 -4.74 14.34 6.92
C ALA A 238 -4.60 13.70 8.31
N GLN A 239 -5.65 13.81 9.15
CA GLN A 239 -5.64 13.19 10.48
C GLN A 239 -5.53 11.66 10.46
N ILE A 240 -6.10 10.99 9.44
CA ILE A 240 -6.01 9.53 9.29
C ILE A 240 -4.57 9.13 8.93
N VAL A 241 -3.96 9.89 8.03
CA VAL A 241 -2.62 9.65 7.51
C VAL A 241 -1.54 9.94 8.56
N ASP A 242 -1.73 10.98 9.38
CA ASP A 242 -0.84 11.34 10.49
C ASP A 242 -0.88 10.34 11.67
N ASP A 243 -1.86 9.45 11.71
CA ASP A 243 -1.99 8.42 12.75
C ASP A 243 -1.82 7.02 12.16
N PRO A 244 -0.58 6.53 12.00
CA PRO A 244 -0.33 5.23 11.40
C PRO A 244 -0.91 4.06 12.21
N ASN A 245 -1.24 4.28 13.49
CA ASN A 245 -1.80 3.30 14.41
C ASN A 245 -3.32 3.45 14.61
N HIS A 246 -4.01 4.14 13.70
CA HIS A 246 -5.47 4.19 13.70
C HIS A 246 -6.10 2.79 13.59
N SER A 247 -7.37 2.69 13.98
CA SER A 247 -8.20 1.49 13.90
C SER A 247 -9.36 1.75 12.95
N PHE A 248 -9.44 0.97 11.86
CA PHE A 248 -10.60 0.93 10.98
C PHE A 248 -11.59 -0.11 11.50
N ARG A 249 -12.75 0.31 11.96
CA ARG A 249 -13.73 -0.57 12.62
C ARG A 249 -14.99 -0.70 11.79
N ILE A 250 -15.27 -1.90 11.31
CA ILE A 250 -16.51 -2.22 10.59
C ILE A 250 -17.56 -2.62 11.63
N GLN A 251 -18.71 -1.96 11.61
CA GLN A 251 -19.85 -2.26 12.47
C GLN A 251 -20.70 -3.35 11.83
N PHE A 252 -20.82 -4.50 12.48
CA PHE A 252 -21.59 -5.63 11.96
C PHE A 252 -23.01 -5.68 12.49
N VAL A 253 -23.19 -5.40 13.78
CA VAL A 253 -24.51 -5.50 14.42
C VAL A 253 -24.63 -4.57 15.61
N THR A 254 -25.82 -4.00 15.78
CA THR A 254 -26.24 -3.29 16.97
C THR A 254 -27.26 -4.13 17.73
N ILE A 255 -26.88 -4.57 18.93
CA ILE A 255 -27.76 -5.34 19.81
C ILE A 255 -28.42 -4.37 20.79
N GLY A 256 -29.74 -4.25 20.73
CA GLY A 256 -30.54 -3.52 21.69
C GLY A 256 -31.10 -4.42 22.78
N ASN A 257 -30.85 -4.10 24.05
CA ASN A 257 -31.46 -4.72 25.21
C ASN A 257 -32.26 -3.70 26.01
N ARG A 258 -33.32 -4.12 26.69
CA ARG A 258 -34.06 -3.27 27.63
C ARG A 258 -34.01 -3.90 29.02
N VAL A 259 -33.52 -3.15 30.00
CA VAL A 259 -33.56 -3.53 31.42
C VAL A 259 -34.24 -2.41 32.18
N ASN A 260 -35.35 -2.72 32.87
CA ASN A 260 -36.14 -1.75 33.65
C ASN A 260 -36.50 -0.47 32.87
N LEU A 261 -37.06 -0.61 31.67
CA LEU A 261 -37.44 0.49 30.75
C LEU A 261 -36.26 1.33 30.21
N THR A 262 -35.03 1.12 30.68
CA THR A 262 -33.82 1.71 30.10
C THR A 262 -33.33 0.86 28.93
N GLY A 263 -33.19 1.48 27.76
CA GLY A 263 -32.60 0.85 26.58
C GLY A 263 -31.08 0.91 26.63
N TYR A 264 -30.43 -0.23 26.43
CA TYR A 264 -28.99 -0.38 26.26
C TYR A 264 -28.71 -0.84 24.85
N THR A 265 -27.80 -0.18 24.15
CA THR A 265 -27.35 -0.60 22.82
C THR A 265 -25.88 -0.98 22.89
N THR A 266 -25.53 -2.12 22.31
CA THR A 266 -24.15 -2.59 22.18
C THR A 266 -23.85 -2.78 20.71
N LYS A 267 -22.87 -2.05 20.19
CA LYS A 267 -22.40 -2.17 18.81
C LYS A 267 -21.24 -3.16 18.77
N MET A 268 -21.30 -4.16 17.88
CA MET A 268 -20.21 -5.11 17.65
C MET A 268 -19.41 -4.67 16.43
N TYR A 269 -18.09 -4.59 16.63
CA TYR A 269 -17.14 -4.18 15.61
C TYR A 269 -16.14 -5.30 15.32
N ARG A 270 -15.62 -5.29 14.09
CA ARG A 270 -14.35 -5.94 13.77
C ARG A 270 -13.33 -4.87 13.42
N GLU A 271 -12.11 -5.08 13.88
CA GLU A 271 -11.02 -4.13 13.75
C GLU A 271 -10.10 -4.50 12.60
N TYR A 272 -9.75 -3.49 11.82
CA TYR A 272 -8.87 -3.58 10.68
C TYR A 272 -7.89 -2.41 10.76
N ARG A 273 -6.87 -2.47 9.91
CA ARG A 273 -5.89 -1.39 9.78
C ARG A 273 -5.64 -1.06 8.32
N ILE A 274 -5.50 0.23 8.01
CA ILE A 274 -4.99 0.67 6.72
C ILE A 274 -3.45 0.58 6.79
N PRO A 275 -2.80 -0.23 5.93
CA PRO A 275 -1.35 -0.40 5.94
C PRO A 275 -0.58 0.90 5.68
N GLN A 276 0.62 1.02 6.26
CA GLN A 276 1.46 2.22 6.14
C GLN A 276 1.74 2.61 4.68
N VAL A 277 2.10 1.65 3.83
CA VAL A 277 2.37 1.87 2.40
C VAL A 277 1.19 2.57 1.72
N ARG A 278 -0.04 2.30 2.13
CA ARG A 278 -1.23 2.96 1.57
C ARG A 278 -1.38 4.39 2.10
N LEU A 279 -1.12 4.62 3.39
CA LEU A 279 -1.11 5.96 3.97
C LEU A 279 -0.07 6.85 3.27
N ASP A 280 1.13 6.32 3.01
CA ASP A 280 2.20 7.06 2.31
C ASP A 280 1.74 7.48 0.90
N ASN A 281 1.10 6.58 0.16
CA ASN A 281 0.51 6.93 -1.14
C ASN A 281 -0.63 7.94 -1.02
N TRP A 282 -1.40 7.91 0.07
CA TRP A 282 -2.45 8.90 0.30
C TRP A 282 -1.90 10.29 0.57
N ILE A 283 -0.73 10.40 1.23
CA ILE A 283 0.03 11.67 1.36
C ILE A 283 0.29 12.25 -0.02
N GLU A 284 0.89 11.44 -0.90
CA GLU A 284 1.24 11.86 -2.27
C GLU A 284 0.01 12.21 -3.09
N MET A 285 -1.02 11.36 -3.08
CA MET A 285 -2.28 11.59 -3.80
C MET A 285 -2.94 12.88 -3.35
N ALA A 286 -3.02 13.12 -2.04
CA ALA A 286 -3.67 14.28 -1.47
C ALA A 286 -2.80 15.54 -1.46
N GLU A 287 -1.54 15.45 -1.92
CA GLU A 287 -0.55 16.54 -1.87
C GLU A 287 -0.42 17.12 -0.45
N LEU A 288 -0.56 16.24 0.55
CA LEU A 288 -0.35 16.59 1.94
C LEU A 288 1.17 16.73 2.14
N THR A 289 1.65 17.88 2.60
CA THR A 289 3.07 18.04 2.93
C THR A 289 3.42 17.09 4.08
N GLU A 290 4.51 16.32 3.94
CA GLU A 290 5.07 15.53 5.04
C GLU A 290 5.21 16.44 6.29
N PRO A 291 4.89 15.94 7.50
CA PRO A 291 5.33 16.62 8.70
C PRO A 291 6.87 16.66 8.67
N VAL A 292 7.42 17.86 8.60
CA VAL A 292 8.86 18.09 8.73
C VAL A 292 9.27 17.48 10.08
N SER A 293 10.07 16.42 10.00
CA SER A 293 10.67 15.69 11.13
C SER A 293 11.39 16.60 12.11
#